data_AF-A0A411X4I0-F1
#
_entry.id   AF-A0A411X4I0-F1
#
_cell.length_a   1.000
_cell.length_b   1.000
_cell.length_c   1.000
_cell.angle_alpha   90.00
_cell.angle_beta   90.00
_cell.angle_gamma   90.00
#
_symmetry.space_group_name_H-M   'P 1'
#
loop_
_entity.id
_entity.type
_entity.pdbx_description
1 polymer ?
#
loop_
_entity_poly.entity_id
_entity_poly.type
_entity_poly.pdbx_seq_one_letter_code
_entity_poly.pdbx_strand_id
1 'polypeptide(L)'
;MNDLHASRYNIYNDIHKTLRLFMSDTLHRAARMDAGDDADVAAGLAQVRELLAVLEGHLRHEGEFVHAAMEARCPGSSACTENEHVEHRAAIDGLLTLCASVEVTEGHVRAARIGHLQRALSVFVGENFIHMNEEETDNNAVLWQHYTDEELVGIEHAIVATIPPAENALLMQWMLPALNPAERANLLRGMRAHAPAAVFDGVFGMAQQILDERDGKKLALALAA
;
A
#
# COMPACT_ATOMS: atom_id res chain seq x y z
N MET A 1 -33.68 7.54 18.24
CA MET A 1 -33.08 8.61 17.42
C MET A 1 -31.91 9.18 18.20
N ASN A 2 -30.74 8.56 18.02
CA ASN A 2 -29.40 9.13 18.10
C ASN A 2 -28.44 7.94 18.12
N ASP A 3 -27.97 7.56 16.94
CA ASP A 3 -26.58 7.13 16.78
C ASP A 3 -26.24 7.41 15.31
N LEU A 4 -25.82 8.65 15.05
CA LEU A 4 -24.90 8.92 13.96
C LEU A 4 -23.60 8.24 14.40
N HIS A 5 -23.51 6.92 14.24
CA HIS A 5 -22.25 6.23 14.49
C HIS A 5 -21.23 6.90 13.57
N ALA A 6 -20.27 7.59 14.19
CA ALA A 6 -18.99 7.79 13.54
C ALA A 6 -18.57 6.41 13.01
N SER A 7 -18.19 6.34 11.72
CA SER A 7 -17.68 5.10 11.15
C SER A 7 -16.58 4.60 12.09
N ARG A 8 -16.65 3.32 12.50
CA ARG A 8 -15.59 2.69 13.28
C ARG A 8 -14.24 2.90 12.59
N TYR A 9 -13.18 2.99 13.37
CA TYR A 9 -11.84 3.20 12.84
C TYR A 9 -11.42 1.99 11.99
N ASN A 10 -11.07 2.21 10.72
CA ASN A 10 -10.64 1.18 9.77
C ASN A 10 -9.12 1.25 9.58
N ILE A 11 -8.41 0.28 10.16
CA ILE A 11 -6.94 0.20 10.13
C ILE A 11 -6.37 0.01 8.70
N TYR A 12 -7.18 -0.52 7.79
CA TYR A 12 -6.77 -0.83 6.42
C TYR A 12 -6.98 0.33 5.43
N ASN A 13 -7.80 1.33 5.77
CA ASN A 13 -8.32 2.30 4.79
C ASN A 13 -7.22 3.02 3.99
N ASP A 14 -6.25 3.60 4.68
CA ASP A 14 -5.26 4.45 4.05
C ASP A 14 -4.20 3.62 3.31
N ILE A 15 -3.73 2.53 3.93
CA ILE A 15 -2.75 1.64 3.33
C ILE A 15 -3.32 0.92 2.10
N HIS A 16 -4.54 0.38 2.13
CA HIS A 16 -5.08 -0.33 0.98
C HIS A 16 -5.43 0.61 -0.18
N LYS A 17 -5.83 1.86 0.08
CA LYS A 17 -5.94 2.87 -1.00
C LYS A 17 -4.60 3.12 -1.66
N THR A 18 -3.55 3.24 -0.84
CA THR A 18 -2.17 3.41 -1.30
C THR A 18 -1.72 2.25 -2.18
N LEU A 19 -1.91 1.01 -1.71
CA LEU A 19 -1.53 -0.20 -2.44
C LEU A 19 -2.32 -0.36 -3.73
N ARG A 20 -3.64 -0.08 -3.73
CA ARG A 20 -4.45 -0.11 -4.95
C ARG A 20 -3.94 0.88 -6.00
N LEU A 21 -3.57 2.10 -5.61
CA LEU A 21 -2.98 3.06 -6.54
C LEU A 21 -1.63 2.56 -7.06
N PHE A 22 -0.73 2.14 -6.17
CA PHE A 22 0.61 1.71 -6.55
C PHE A 22 0.59 0.49 -7.48
N MET A 23 -0.24 -0.52 -7.18
CA MET A 23 -0.47 -1.67 -8.06
C MET A 23 -1.01 -1.25 -9.42
N SER A 24 -2.03 -0.38 -9.45
CA SER A 24 -2.66 0.06 -10.70
C SER A 24 -1.70 0.86 -11.58
N ASP A 25 -0.88 1.73 -10.99
CA ASP A 25 0.14 2.48 -11.71
C ASP A 25 1.23 1.55 -12.25
N THR A 26 1.71 0.61 -11.42
CA THR A 26 2.73 -0.36 -11.82
C THR A 26 2.26 -1.27 -12.95
N LEU A 27 0.96 -1.64 -12.98
CA LEU A 27 0.37 -2.34 -14.12
C LEU A 27 0.44 -1.51 -15.41
N HIS A 28 0.12 -0.22 -15.34
CA HIS A 28 0.21 0.68 -16.50
C HIS A 28 1.65 0.83 -16.97
N ARG A 29 2.60 1.00 -16.05
CA ARG A 29 4.03 1.07 -16.34
C ARG A 29 4.50 -0.21 -17.05
N ALA A 30 4.20 -1.37 -16.48
CA ALA A 30 4.60 -2.66 -17.02
C ALA A 30 4.00 -2.93 -18.41
N ALA A 31 2.75 -2.53 -18.64
CA ALA A 31 2.06 -2.71 -19.93
C ALA A 31 2.63 -1.84 -21.06
N ARG A 32 3.38 -0.79 -20.73
CA ARG A 32 3.91 0.19 -21.69
C ARG A 32 5.42 0.17 -21.83
N MET A 33 6.13 -0.70 -21.09
CA MET A 33 7.59 -0.81 -21.18
C MET A 33 8.05 -1.03 -22.62
N ASP A 34 8.93 -0.15 -23.10
CA ASP A 34 9.56 -0.27 -24.41
C ASP A 34 10.70 -1.31 -24.34
N ALA A 35 10.44 -2.48 -24.91
CA ALA A 35 11.42 -3.55 -24.99
C ALA A 35 12.68 -3.20 -25.82
N GLY A 36 12.74 -2.06 -26.50
CA GLY A 36 13.93 -1.55 -27.18
C GLY A 36 14.72 -0.50 -26.39
N ASP A 37 14.19 0.01 -25.27
CA ASP A 37 14.82 1.04 -24.44
C ASP A 37 15.27 0.45 -23.09
N ASP A 38 16.57 0.34 -22.90
CA ASP A 38 17.16 -0.23 -21.68
C ASP A 38 16.84 0.59 -20.43
N ALA A 39 16.79 1.91 -20.56
CA ALA A 39 16.46 2.79 -19.44
C ALA A 39 14.98 2.66 -19.05
N ASP A 40 14.09 2.54 -20.05
CA ASP A 40 12.66 2.34 -19.80
C ASP A 40 12.38 1.00 -19.10
N VAL A 41 13.03 -0.08 -19.57
CA VAL A 41 12.93 -1.41 -18.95
C VAL A 41 13.51 -1.39 -17.54
N ALA A 42 14.69 -0.81 -17.33
CA ALA A 42 15.31 -0.73 -16.00
C ALA A 42 14.40 0.00 -15.01
N ALA A 43 13.83 1.14 -15.40
CA ALA A 43 12.90 1.90 -14.57
C ALA A 43 11.57 1.14 -14.32
N GLY A 44 11.04 0.44 -15.31
CA GLY A 44 9.84 -0.38 -15.14
C GLY A 44 10.05 -1.57 -14.19
N LEU A 45 11.18 -2.27 -14.32
CA LEU A 45 11.54 -3.36 -13.41
C LEU A 45 11.81 -2.85 -11.99
N ALA A 46 12.45 -1.69 -11.83
CA ALA A 46 12.67 -1.08 -10.53
C ALA A 46 11.34 -0.82 -9.80
N GLN A 47 10.35 -0.22 -10.48
CA GLN A 47 9.04 0.04 -9.89
C GLN A 47 8.30 -1.25 -9.51
N VAL A 48 8.38 -2.31 -10.35
CA VAL A 48 7.81 -3.62 -9.98
C VAL A 48 8.47 -4.17 -8.72
N ARG A 49 9.80 -4.10 -8.61
CA ARG A 49 10.52 -4.59 -7.41
C ARG A 49 10.18 -3.79 -6.16
N GLU A 50 10.04 -2.46 -6.29
CA GLU A 50 9.61 -1.59 -5.18
C GLU A 50 8.19 -1.96 -4.70
N LEU A 51 7.25 -2.17 -5.62
CA LEU A 51 5.90 -2.64 -5.28
C LEU A 51 5.93 -3.96 -4.53
N LEU A 52 6.68 -4.95 -5.03
CA LEU A 52 6.77 -6.27 -4.43
C LEU A 52 7.39 -6.22 -3.02
N ALA A 53 8.41 -5.38 -2.82
CA ALA A 53 9.02 -5.19 -1.50
C ALA A 53 8.02 -4.56 -0.51
N VAL A 54 7.22 -3.58 -0.95
CA VAL A 54 6.17 -2.96 -0.12
C VAL A 54 5.08 -3.98 0.24
N LEU A 55 4.63 -4.80 -0.72
CA LEU A 55 3.62 -5.82 -0.45
C LEU A 55 4.13 -6.91 0.50
N GLU A 56 5.39 -7.35 0.36
CA GLU A 56 6.01 -8.26 1.32
C GLU A 56 6.04 -7.67 2.74
N GLY A 57 6.42 -6.39 2.85
CA GLY A 57 6.41 -5.66 4.12
C GLY A 57 5.02 -5.59 4.73
N HIS A 58 4.00 -5.30 3.93
CA HIS A 58 2.59 -5.23 4.33
C HIS A 58 2.09 -6.57 4.91
N LEU A 59 2.29 -7.69 4.20
CA LEU A 59 1.89 -9.03 4.67
C LEU A 59 2.58 -9.40 6.00
N ARG A 60 3.84 -8.97 6.18
CA ARG A 60 4.58 -9.18 7.43
C ARG A 60 3.96 -8.36 8.56
N HIS A 61 3.68 -7.07 8.34
CA HIS A 61 3.07 -6.21 9.36
C HIS A 61 1.67 -6.71 9.75
N GLU A 62 0.88 -7.21 8.82
CA GLU A 62 -0.42 -7.81 9.15
C GLU A 62 -0.27 -9.06 10.01
N GLY A 63 0.62 -9.97 9.64
CA GLY A 63 0.91 -11.16 10.44
C GLY A 63 1.37 -10.83 11.86
N GLU A 64 2.32 -9.90 11.98
CA GLU A 64 2.94 -9.54 13.27
C GLU A 64 2.01 -8.75 14.20
N PHE A 65 1.12 -7.92 13.65
CA PHE A 65 0.33 -6.96 14.43
C PHE A 65 -1.17 -7.22 14.34
N VAL A 66 -1.72 -7.32 13.13
CA VAL A 66 -3.17 -7.38 12.91
C VAL A 66 -3.71 -8.78 13.20
N HIS A 67 -3.14 -9.81 12.58
CA HIS A 67 -3.52 -11.21 12.80
C HIS A 67 -3.22 -11.63 14.24
N ALA A 68 -2.07 -11.22 14.78
CA ALA A 68 -1.76 -11.43 16.20
C ALA A 68 -2.83 -10.83 17.13
N ALA A 69 -3.34 -9.64 16.82
CA ALA A 69 -4.42 -9.01 17.59
C ALA A 69 -5.76 -9.76 17.42
N MET A 70 -6.09 -10.20 16.20
CA MET A 70 -7.28 -11.01 15.93
C MET A 70 -7.23 -12.32 16.74
N GLU A 71 -6.14 -13.08 16.63
CA GLU A 71 -5.94 -14.35 17.33
C GLU A 71 -5.96 -14.20 18.86
N ALA A 72 -5.47 -13.07 19.39
CA ALA A 72 -5.48 -12.81 20.82
C ALA A 72 -6.90 -12.70 21.42
N ARG A 73 -7.91 -12.30 20.63
CA ARG A 73 -9.30 -12.14 21.11
C ARG A 73 -10.29 -13.10 20.46
N CYS A 74 -9.97 -13.65 19.30
CA CYS A 74 -10.77 -14.62 18.56
C CYS A 74 -9.84 -15.66 17.89
N PRO A 75 -9.37 -16.69 18.63
CA PRO A 75 -8.45 -17.69 18.07
C PRO A 75 -9.04 -18.42 16.85
N GLY A 76 -8.22 -18.58 15.81
CA GLY A 76 -8.56 -19.17 14.51
C GLY A 76 -9.22 -18.21 13.52
N SER A 77 -9.33 -16.92 13.83
CA SER A 77 -9.96 -15.93 12.96
C SER A 77 -9.04 -15.41 11.85
N SER A 78 -7.71 -15.53 11.98
CA SER A 78 -6.76 -15.17 10.91
C SER A 78 -6.45 -16.32 9.94
N ALA A 79 -6.94 -17.53 10.20
CA ALA A 79 -6.46 -18.74 9.51
C ALA A 79 -6.66 -18.73 7.98
N CYS A 80 -7.74 -18.12 7.48
CA CYS A 80 -7.98 -17.98 6.04
C CYS A 80 -6.93 -17.05 5.41
N THR A 81 -6.87 -15.82 5.93
CA THR A 81 -5.96 -14.76 5.50
C THR A 81 -4.49 -15.18 5.59
N GLU A 82 -4.08 -15.89 6.65
CA GLU A 82 -2.72 -16.41 6.78
C GLU A 82 -2.34 -17.41 5.67
N ASN A 83 -3.28 -18.25 5.22
CA ASN A 83 -3.04 -19.17 4.12
C ASN A 83 -2.88 -18.40 2.80
N GLU A 84 -3.70 -17.39 2.57
CA GLU A 84 -3.57 -16.51 1.40
C GLU A 84 -2.22 -15.79 1.38
N HIS A 85 -1.72 -15.33 2.54
CA HIS A 85 -0.40 -14.70 2.62
C HIS A 85 0.72 -15.65 2.17
N VAL A 86 0.58 -16.97 2.36
CA VAL A 86 1.56 -17.95 1.86
C VAL A 86 1.57 -17.96 0.32
N GLU A 87 0.40 -17.94 -0.30
CA GLU A 87 0.26 -17.91 -1.76
C GLU A 87 0.79 -16.59 -2.34
N HIS A 88 0.46 -15.46 -1.71
CA HIS A 88 0.97 -14.15 -2.11
C HIS A 88 2.49 -14.04 -2.04
N ARG A 89 3.13 -14.55 -0.97
CA ARG A 89 4.61 -14.60 -0.86
C ARG A 89 5.23 -15.42 -1.99
N ALA A 90 4.66 -16.57 -2.31
CA ALA A 90 5.14 -17.39 -3.42
C ALA A 90 4.98 -16.68 -4.78
N ALA A 91 3.89 -15.93 -4.98
CA ALA A 91 3.68 -15.12 -6.18
C ALA A 91 4.69 -13.97 -6.29
N ILE A 92 5.04 -13.32 -5.17
CA ILE A 92 6.09 -12.29 -5.10
C ILE A 92 7.43 -12.85 -5.60
N ASP A 93 7.86 -14.02 -5.09
CA ASP A 93 9.09 -14.69 -5.54
C ASP A 93 9.07 -15.03 -7.03
N GLY A 94 7.92 -15.50 -7.53
CA GLY A 94 7.70 -15.76 -8.94
C GLY A 94 7.86 -14.52 -9.81
N LEU A 95 7.29 -13.39 -9.39
CA LEU A 95 7.41 -12.11 -10.10
C LEU A 95 8.83 -11.55 -10.06
N LEU A 96 9.56 -11.68 -8.94
CA LEU A 96 10.96 -11.31 -8.85
C LEU A 96 11.84 -12.11 -9.81
N THR A 97 11.54 -13.40 -9.98
CA THR A 97 12.19 -14.28 -10.96
C THR A 97 11.89 -13.83 -12.39
N LEU A 98 10.65 -13.44 -12.69
CA LEU A 98 10.28 -12.90 -14.00
C LEU A 98 10.99 -11.57 -14.28
N CYS A 99 11.12 -10.69 -13.29
CA CYS A 99 11.88 -9.45 -13.43
C CYS A 99 13.35 -9.74 -13.78
N ALA A 100 14.00 -10.65 -13.05
CA ALA A 100 15.37 -11.06 -13.34
C ALA A 100 15.52 -11.66 -14.75
N SER A 101 14.52 -12.41 -15.22
CA SER A 101 14.51 -12.94 -16.59
C SER A 101 14.42 -11.84 -17.65
N VAL A 102 13.65 -10.76 -17.43
CA VAL A 102 13.59 -9.64 -18.37
C VAL A 102 14.94 -8.91 -18.43
N GLU A 103 15.55 -8.68 -17.27
CA GLU A 103 16.79 -7.92 -17.10
C GLU A 103 17.98 -8.49 -17.89
N VAL A 104 18.08 -9.82 -17.99
CA VAL A 104 19.17 -10.50 -18.71
C VAL A 104 18.85 -10.85 -20.17
N THR A 105 17.69 -10.44 -20.67
CA THR A 105 17.23 -10.77 -22.02
C THR A 105 17.31 -9.54 -22.93
N GLU A 106 17.74 -9.72 -24.18
CA GLU A 106 17.79 -8.64 -25.18
C GLU A 106 16.92 -8.94 -26.41
N GLY A 107 16.71 -7.91 -27.23
CA GLY A 107 16.03 -8.02 -28.53
C GLY A 107 14.59 -8.52 -28.45
N HIS A 108 14.15 -9.24 -29.49
CA HIS A 108 12.76 -9.69 -29.62
C HIS A 108 12.29 -10.61 -28.47
N VAL A 109 13.23 -11.30 -27.80
CA VAL A 109 12.92 -12.18 -26.67
C VAL A 109 12.52 -11.34 -25.44
N ARG A 110 13.08 -10.14 -25.27
CA ARG A 110 12.77 -9.24 -24.14
C ARG A 110 11.30 -8.84 -24.14
N ALA A 111 10.76 -8.50 -25.31
CA ALA A 111 9.34 -8.15 -25.46
C ALA A 111 8.41 -9.29 -25.01
N ALA A 112 8.73 -10.54 -25.36
CA ALA A 112 7.95 -11.70 -24.93
C ALA A 112 8.04 -11.92 -23.40
N ARG A 113 9.21 -11.69 -22.79
CA ARG A 113 9.40 -11.78 -21.33
C ARG A 113 8.66 -10.68 -20.58
N ILE A 114 8.70 -9.45 -21.07
CA ILE A 114 7.91 -8.33 -20.55
C ILE A 114 6.42 -8.67 -20.60
N GLY A 115 5.93 -9.20 -21.72
CA GLY A 115 4.53 -9.63 -21.83
C GLY A 115 4.16 -10.75 -20.85
N HIS A 116 5.07 -11.64 -20.51
CA HIS A 116 4.84 -12.66 -19.48
C HIS A 116 4.78 -12.05 -18.08
N LEU A 117 5.73 -11.18 -17.73
CA LEU A 117 5.74 -10.43 -16.48
C LEU A 117 4.45 -9.63 -16.31
N GLN A 118 4.00 -8.91 -17.34
CA GLN A 118 2.78 -8.11 -17.30
C GLN A 118 1.53 -8.94 -17.01
N ARG A 119 1.37 -10.11 -17.65
CA ARG A 119 0.23 -11.00 -17.38
C ARG A 119 0.26 -11.57 -15.98
N ALA A 120 1.42 -12.03 -15.52
CA ALA A 120 1.59 -12.55 -14.16
C ALA A 120 1.28 -11.47 -13.12
N LEU A 121 1.80 -10.25 -13.31
CA LEU A 121 1.53 -9.11 -12.44
C LEU A 121 0.03 -8.76 -12.42
N SER A 122 -0.67 -8.87 -13.55
CA SER A 122 -2.11 -8.59 -13.63
C SER A 122 -2.95 -9.59 -12.83
N VAL A 123 -2.59 -10.88 -12.85
CA VAL A 123 -3.23 -11.90 -12.02
C VAL A 123 -2.98 -11.61 -10.55
N PHE A 124 -1.72 -11.41 -10.18
CA PHE A 124 -1.31 -11.10 -8.80
C PHE A 124 -2.03 -9.87 -8.23
N VAL A 125 -2.14 -8.78 -9.01
CA VAL A 125 -2.89 -7.58 -8.57
C VAL A 125 -4.38 -7.87 -8.40
N GLY A 126 -4.98 -8.67 -9.28
CA GLY A 126 -6.37 -9.10 -9.14
C GLY A 126 -6.60 -9.89 -7.86
N GLU A 127 -5.70 -10.81 -7.53
CA GLU A 127 -5.72 -11.59 -6.28
C GLU A 127 -5.57 -10.67 -5.05
N ASN A 128 -4.64 -9.71 -5.08
CA ASN A 128 -4.47 -8.74 -3.98
C ASN A 128 -5.72 -7.88 -3.77
N PHE A 129 -6.47 -7.53 -4.82
CA PHE A 129 -7.71 -6.78 -4.67
C PHE A 129 -8.83 -7.60 -4.01
N ILE A 130 -8.88 -8.91 -4.26
CA ILE A 130 -9.81 -9.83 -3.59
C ILE A 130 -9.40 -9.96 -2.13
N HIS A 131 -8.13 -10.26 -1.88
CA HIS A 131 -7.55 -10.40 -0.55
C HIS A 131 -7.82 -9.17 0.33
N MET A 132 -7.44 -7.97 -0.11
CA MET A 132 -7.68 -6.73 0.63
C MET A 132 -9.18 -6.45 0.89
N ASN A 133 -10.08 -6.96 0.05
CA ASN A 133 -11.52 -6.85 0.32
C ASN A 133 -11.91 -7.74 1.52
N GLU A 134 -11.40 -8.97 1.60
CA GLU A 134 -11.67 -9.87 2.73
C GLU A 134 -11.12 -9.29 4.04
N GLU A 135 -9.96 -8.65 4.01
CA GLU A 135 -9.42 -7.96 5.18
C GLU A 135 -10.29 -6.77 5.61
N GLU A 136 -10.72 -5.97 4.64
CA GLU A 136 -11.57 -4.80 4.88
C GLU A 136 -12.98 -5.16 5.35
N THR A 137 -13.46 -6.38 5.08
CA THR A 137 -14.77 -6.88 5.52
C THR A 137 -14.68 -7.79 6.73
N ASP A 138 -14.01 -8.91 6.60
CA ASP A 138 -14.08 -10.05 7.53
C ASP A 138 -13.11 -9.83 8.69
N ASN A 139 -11.86 -9.46 8.42
CA ASN A 139 -10.89 -9.15 9.49
C ASN A 139 -11.36 -7.92 10.28
N ASN A 140 -11.79 -6.86 9.59
CA ASN A 140 -12.35 -5.68 10.25
C ASN A 140 -13.58 -6.01 11.10
N ALA A 141 -14.46 -6.93 10.69
CA ALA A 141 -15.59 -7.34 11.51
C ALA A 141 -15.12 -7.97 12.84
N VAL A 142 -14.09 -8.82 12.80
CA VAL A 142 -13.46 -9.40 13.99
C VAL A 142 -12.85 -8.30 14.85
N LEU A 143 -12.05 -7.42 14.26
CA LEU A 143 -11.39 -6.31 14.95
C LEU A 143 -12.41 -5.39 15.63
N TRP A 144 -13.44 -4.94 14.94
CA TRP A 144 -14.46 -4.04 15.49
C TRP A 144 -15.34 -4.68 16.56
N GLN A 145 -15.55 -5.99 16.48
CA GLN A 145 -16.26 -6.74 17.51
C GLN A 145 -15.46 -6.82 18.81
N HIS A 146 -14.13 -6.93 18.70
CA HIS A 146 -13.29 -7.25 19.85
C HIS A 146 -12.45 -6.09 20.38
N TYR A 147 -12.24 -5.01 19.62
CA TYR A 147 -11.39 -3.88 19.98
C TYR A 147 -12.15 -2.55 19.95
N THR A 148 -11.73 -1.63 20.82
CA THR A 148 -12.12 -0.21 20.78
C THR A 148 -11.33 0.53 19.70
N ASP A 149 -11.81 1.70 19.25
CA ASP A 149 -11.10 2.48 18.23
C ASP A 149 -9.74 2.97 18.74
N GLU A 150 -9.62 3.29 20.03
CA GLU A 150 -8.34 3.66 20.66
C GLU A 150 -7.32 2.52 20.62
N GLU A 151 -7.77 1.27 20.82
CA GLU A 151 -6.89 0.11 20.72
C GLU A 151 -6.46 -0.15 19.28
N LEU A 152 -7.35 0.02 18.30
CA LEU A 152 -7.02 -0.14 16.88
C LEU A 152 -6.02 0.91 16.40
N VAL A 153 -6.21 2.18 16.80
CA VAL A 153 -5.21 3.25 16.57
C VAL A 153 -3.88 2.91 17.24
N GLY A 154 -3.91 2.28 18.43
CA GLY A 154 -2.72 1.79 19.10
C GLY A 154 -1.95 0.74 18.29
N ILE A 155 -2.66 -0.17 17.63
CA ILE A 155 -2.07 -1.18 16.73
C ILE A 155 -1.47 -0.50 15.50
N GLU A 156 -2.19 0.42 14.85
CA GLU A 156 -1.64 1.19 13.71
C GLU A 156 -0.36 1.93 14.09
N HIS A 157 -0.36 2.64 15.22
CA HIS A 157 0.82 3.35 15.69
C HIS A 157 2.01 2.40 15.94
N ALA A 158 1.76 1.19 16.46
CA ALA A 158 2.80 0.19 16.64
C ALA A 158 3.37 -0.28 15.29
N ILE A 159 2.52 -0.48 14.28
CA ILE A 159 2.96 -0.79 12.90
C ILE A 159 3.83 0.35 12.37
N VAL A 160 3.32 1.59 12.35
CA VAL A 160 4.02 2.76 11.81
C VAL A 160 5.37 2.99 12.48
N ALA A 161 5.48 2.72 13.79
CA ALA A 161 6.74 2.85 14.53
C ALA A 161 7.83 1.87 14.08
N THR A 162 7.48 0.78 13.40
CA THR A 162 8.45 -0.19 12.85
C THR A 162 8.90 0.13 11.43
N ILE A 163 8.23 1.04 10.73
CA ILE A 163 8.52 1.35 9.32
C ILE A 163 9.77 2.25 9.24
N PRO A 164 10.84 1.81 8.53
CA PRO A 164 12.03 2.63 8.32
C PRO A 164 11.72 3.94 7.57
N PRO A 165 12.44 5.05 7.83
CA PRO A 165 12.15 6.34 7.21
C PRO A 165 12.14 6.33 5.67
N ALA A 166 13.01 5.56 5.03
CA ALA A 166 13.07 5.46 3.57
C ALA A 166 11.85 4.74 2.99
N GLU A 167 11.39 3.68 3.64
CA GLU A 167 10.19 2.95 3.26
C GLU A 167 8.93 3.80 3.49
N ASN A 168 8.87 4.52 4.61
CA ASN A 168 7.77 5.43 4.88
C ASN A 168 7.70 6.57 3.85
N ALA A 169 8.85 7.11 3.41
CA ALA A 169 8.88 8.13 2.35
C ALA A 169 8.34 7.59 1.02
N LEU A 170 8.71 6.34 0.66
CA LEU A 170 8.17 5.66 -0.51
C LEU A 170 6.64 5.47 -0.38
N LEU A 171 6.14 5.01 0.76
CA LEU A 171 4.71 4.85 1.00
C LEU A 171 3.97 6.18 0.89
N MET A 172 4.51 7.27 1.48
CA MET A 172 3.90 8.60 1.40
C MET A 172 3.76 9.12 -0.05
N GLN A 173 4.71 8.80 -0.93
CA GLN A 173 4.64 9.22 -2.33
C GLN A 173 3.40 8.66 -3.05
N TRP A 174 2.95 7.46 -2.65
CA TRP A 174 1.77 6.79 -3.19
C TRP A 174 0.52 7.12 -2.39
N MET A 175 0.65 7.25 -1.06
CA MET A 175 -0.48 7.48 -0.16
C MET A 175 -1.11 8.85 -0.39
N LEU A 176 -0.29 9.89 -0.49
CA LEU A 176 -0.77 11.26 -0.68
C LEU A 176 -1.74 11.38 -1.87
N PRO A 177 -1.42 10.95 -3.10
CA PRO A 177 -2.37 11.00 -4.22
C PRO A 177 -3.51 9.99 -4.12
N ALA A 178 -3.33 8.87 -3.42
CA ALA A 178 -4.38 7.85 -3.24
C ALA A 178 -5.51 8.30 -2.31
N LEU A 179 -5.19 9.05 -1.26
CA LEU A 179 -6.17 9.53 -0.29
C LEU A 179 -7.07 10.62 -0.87
N ASN A 180 -8.33 10.60 -0.47
CA ASN A 180 -9.25 11.68 -0.82
C ASN A 180 -8.86 12.99 -0.09
N PRO A 181 -9.42 14.16 -0.47
CA PRO A 181 -9.00 15.43 0.11
C PRO A 181 -9.15 15.55 1.63
N ALA A 182 -10.18 14.93 2.23
CA ALA A 182 -10.40 14.98 3.67
C ALA A 182 -9.44 14.04 4.41
N GLU A 183 -9.25 12.82 3.91
CA GLU A 183 -8.29 11.84 4.43
C GLU A 183 -6.87 12.39 4.42
N ARG A 184 -6.45 12.94 3.28
CA ARG A 184 -5.15 13.58 3.12
C ARG A 184 -4.94 14.73 4.10
N ALA A 185 -5.96 15.58 4.29
CA ALA A 185 -5.87 16.67 5.26
C ALA A 185 -5.76 16.14 6.70
N ASN A 186 -6.51 15.10 7.06
CA ASN A 186 -6.44 14.48 8.38
C ASN A 186 -5.07 13.86 8.65
N LEU A 187 -4.51 13.12 7.69
CA LEU A 187 -3.16 12.56 7.76
C LEU A 187 -2.12 13.65 8.05
N LEU A 188 -2.12 14.74 7.27
CA LEU A 188 -1.15 15.82 7.46
C LEU A 188 -1.38 16.63 8.73
N ARG A 189 -2.63 16.78 9.20
CA ARG A 189 -2.92 17.40 10.51
C ARG A 189 -2.37 16.54 11.65
N GLY A 190 -2.59 15.23 11.60
CA GLY A 190 -2.04 14.29 12.58
C GLY A 190 -0.52 14.33 12.61
N MET A 191 0.12 14.31 11.43
CA MET A 191 1.57 14.44 11.32
C MET A 191 2.07 15.77 11.87
N ARG A 192 1.41 16.90 11.58
CA ARG A 192 1.78 18.22 12.14
C ARG A 192 1.69 18.25 13.66
N ALA A 193 0.72 17.54 14.24
CA ALA A 193 0.51 17.53 15.69
C ALA A 193 1.49 16.64 16.45
N HIS A 194 1.98 15.55 15.83
CA HIS A 194 2.70 14.48 16.53
C HIS A 194 4.10 14.19 16.00
N ALA A 195 4.42 14.53 14.75
CA ALA A 195 5.73 14.28 14.14
C ALA A 195 6.69 15.49 14.31
N PRO A 196 8.02 15.27 14.20
CA PRO A 196 8.97 16.37 14.13
C PRO A 196 8.68 17.31 12.95
N ALA A 197 8.88 18.62 13.15
CA ALA A 197 8.57 19.63 12.13
C ALA A 197 9.22 19.33 10.77
N ALA A 198 10.48 18.88 10.76
CA ALA A 198 11.20 18.52 9.54
C ALA A 198 10.55 17.35 8.77
N VAL A 199 9.90 16.40 9.47
CA VAL A 199 9.17 15.29 8.84
C VAL A 199 7.91 15.82 8.18
N PHE A 200 7.14 16.64 8.89
CA PHE A 200 5.95 17.30 8.34
C PHE A 200 6.31 18.14 7.11
N ASP A 201 7.34 18.99 7.20
CA ASP A 201 7.76 19.86 6.11
C ASP A 201 8.21 19.06 4.87
N GLY A 202 8.90 17.94 5.08
CA GLY A 202 9.28 17.02 4.01
C GLY A 202 8.08 16.40 3.30
N VAL A 203 7.12 15.86 4.04
CA VAL A 203 5.90 15.24 3.48
C VAL A 203 5.00 16.28 2.83
N PHE A 204 4.87 17.46 3.42
CA PHE A 204 4.11 18.56 2.82
C PHE A 204 4.75 19.06 1.53
N GLY A 205 6.07 19.21 1.49
CA GLY A 205 6.80 19.54 0.27
C GLY A 205 6.64 18.48 -0.83
N MET A 206 6.66 17.20 -0.47
CA MET A 206 6.36 16.08 -1.38
C MET A 206 4.93 16.20 -1.93
N ALA A 207 3.94 16.44 -1.07
CA ALA A 207 2.54 16.62 -1.49
C ALA A 207 2.39 17.77 -2.50
N GLN A 208 3.12 18.86 -2.33
CA GLN A 208 3.11 19.98 -3.28
C GLN A 208 3.69 19.64 -4.65
N GLN A 209 4.56 18.62 -4.74
CA GLN A 209 5.18 18.20 -6.00
C GLN A 209 4.33 17.18 -6.78
N ILE A 210 3.67 16.27 -6.07
CA ILE A 210 2.99 15.12 -6.69
C ILE A 210 1.49 15.34 -6.92
N LEU A 211 0.85 16.24 -6.16
CA LEU A 211 -0.57 16.53 -6.35
C LEU A 211 -0.78 17.48 -7.52
N ASP A 212 -1.89 17.29 -8.23
CA ASP A 212 -2.33 18.29 -9.20
C ASP A 212 -2.67 19.63 -8.54
N GLU A 213 -2.75 20.70 -9.33
CA GLU A 213 -2.99 22.05 -8.83
C GLU A 213 -4.29 22.16 -8.01
N ARG A 214 -5.34 21.43 -8.40
CA ARG A 214 -6.64 21.48 -7.74
C ARG A 214 -6.58 20.82 -6.38
N ASP A 215 -5.95 19.67 -6.30
CA ASP A 215 -5.80 18.89 -5.08
C ASP A 215 -4.80 19.53 -4.11
N GLY A 216 -3.73 20.13 -4.62
CA GLY A 216 -2.82 20.95 -3.82
C GLY A 216 -3.52 22.16 -3.17
N LYS A 217 -4.40 22.85 -3.91
CA LYS A 217 -5.21 23.96 -3.35
C LYS A 217 -6.17 23.51 -2.25
N LYS A 218 -6.84 22.36 -2.43
CA LYS A 218 -7.73 21.80 -1.39
C LYS A 218 -6.95 21.49 -0.12
N LEU A 219 -5.78 20.87 -0.24
CA LEU A 219 -4.93 20.54 0.90
C LEU A 219 -4.45 21.78 1.63
N ALA A 220 -3.97 22.80 0.91
CA ALA A 220 -3.50 24.04 1.51
C ALA A 220 -4.60 24.77 2.30
N LEU A 221 -5.81 24.87 1.71
CA LEU A 221 -6.98 25.44 2.40
C LEU A 221 -7.35 24.63 3.64
N ALA A 222 -7.34 23.30 3.54
CA ALA A 222 -7.67 22.42 4.65
C ALA A 222 -6.63 22.51 5.78
N LEU A 223 -5.36 22.83 5.53
CA LEU A 223 -4.34 22.95 6.59
C LEU A 223 -4.24 24.35 7.22
N ALA A 224 -4.92 25.34 6.63
CA ALA A 224 -5.01 26.70 7.15
C ALA A 224 -6.21 26.93 8.09
N ALA A 225 -7.20 26.03 8.05
CA ALA A 225 -8.40 26.05 8.89
C ALA A 225 -8.18 25.37 10.24
#